data_AF-A0A2J6HZ31-F1
#
_entry.id   AF-A0A2J6HZ31-F1
#
_cell.length_a   1.000
_cell.length_b   1.000
_cell.length_c   1.000
_cell.angle_alpha   90.00
_cell.angle_beta   90.00
_cell.angle_gamma   90.00
#
_symmetry.space_group_name_H-M   'P 1'
#
loop_
_entity.id
_entity.type
_entity.pdbx_description
1 polymer ?
#
loop_
_entity_poly.entity_id
_entity_poly.type
_entity_poly.pdbx_seq_one_letter_code
_entity_poly.pdbx_strand_id
1 'polypeptide(L)'
;MADIEDKAVYEGSGLGLAIAKAYTELLGGEISVSSKVNQGSTFTCIMPWVCPESNHQQSNYISKESQNISELLKHKTILVAEDDTHSTSLLKEILEPVAKKVIYAANGEEAVKVYQKNPSTEIILMDIRMPVMDGIKATLAIREKNQDVIIIAQTAYALSGDSDKALEAGCNDYIAKPISKESLFETLQRNIF
;
A
#
# COMPACT_ATOMS: atom_id res chain seq x y z
N MET A 1 -52.00 -8.39 7.30
CA MET A 1 -51.43 -7.18 7.91
C MET A 1 -50.25 -7.63 8.74
N ALA A 2 -49.10 -6.97 8.55
CA ALA A 2 -47.76 -7.54 8.67
C ALA A 2 -47.42 -8.21 10.02
N ASP A 3 -46.84 -9.39 9.91
CA ASP A 3 -46.16 -10.13 10.97
C ASP A 3 -44.89 -9.39 11.43
N ILE A 4 -44.63 -9.50 12.72
CA ILE A 4 -43.56 -8.86 13.47
C ILE A 4 -42.22 -9.48 13.06
N GLU A 5 -41.37 -8.71 12.37
CA GLU A 5 -39.98 -9.09 12.09
C GLU A 5 -39.14 -9.05 13.38
N ASP A 6 -38.62 -10.21 13.75
CA ASP A 6 -37.59 -10.44 14.76
C ASP A 6 -36.35 -9.58 14.48
N LYS A 7 -36.24 -8.43 15.16
CA LYS A 7 -34.96 -7.74 15.32
C LYS A 7 -34.18 -8.49 16.39
N ALA A 8 -33.34 -9.43 15.97
CA ALA A 8 -32.28 -9.99 16.80
C ALA A 8 -31.42 -8.83 17.34
N VAL A 9 -31.69 -8.44 18.58
CA VAL A 9 -30.83 -7.55 19.35
C VAL A 9 -29.56 -8.34 19.61
N TYR A 10 -28.54 -8.14 18.78
CA TYR A 10 -27.18 -8.55 19.10
C TYR A 10 -26.73 -7.70 20.29
N GLU A 11 -27.10 -8.10 21.52
CA GLU A 11 -26.34 -7.72 22.70
C GLU A 11 -24.95 -8.31 22.52
N GLY A 12 -24.00 -7.47 22.08
CA GLY A 12 -22.59 -7.83 22.09
C GLY A 12 -22.21 -8.30 23.50
N SER A 13 -21.23 -9.19 23.60
CA SER A 13 -20.81 -9.83 24.85
C SER A 13 -20.40 -8.89 25.99
N GLY A 14 -20.45 -7.56 25.81
CA GLY A 14 -20.00 -6.56 26.77
C GLY A 14 -18.49 -6.53 26.98
N LEU A 15 -17.75 -7.40 26.28
CA LEU A 15 -16.31 -7.59 26.50
C LEU A 15 -15.45 -6.52 25.83
N GLY A 16 -15.97 -5.74 24.89
CA GLY A 16 -15.17 -4.80 24.08
C GLY A 16 -14.37 -3.80 24.93
N LEU A 17 -14.99 -3.21 25.95
CA LEU A 17 -14.30 -2.26 26.84
C LEU A 17 -13.32 -2.97 27.79
N ALA A 18 -13.65 -4.20 28.23
CA ALA A 18 -12.75 -4.99 29.07
C ALA A 18 -11.48 -5.40 28.31
N ILE A 19 -11.63 -5.78 27.04
CA ILE A 19 -10.52 -6.11 26.14
C ILE A 19 -9.68 -4.87 25.86
N ALA A 20 -10.31 -3.74 25.49
CA ALA A 20 -9.61 -2.49 25.24
C ALA A 20 -8.81 -2.04 26.48
N LYS A 21 -9.41 -2.10 27.67
CA LYS A 21 -8.74 -1.79 28.93
C LYS A 21 -7.54 -2.70 29.18
N ALA A 22 -7.71 -4.01 29.02
CA ALA A 22 -6.62 -4.96 29.24
C ALA A 22 -5.42 -4.69 28.30
N TYR A 23 -5.66 -4.40 27.02
CA TYR A 23 -4.58 -4.07 26.07
C TYR A 23 -3.91 -2.74 26.39
N THR A 24 -4.69 -1.69 26.71
CA THR A 24 -4.13 -0.38 27.08
C THR A 24 -3.24 -0.50 28.32
N GLU A 25 -3.69 -1.19 29.37
CA GLU A 25 -2.91 -1.41 30.60
C GLU A 25 -1.67 -2.28 30.36
N LEU A 26 -1.78 -3.33 29.52
CA LEU A 26 -0.65 -4.20 29.15
C LEU A 26 0.46 -3.42 28.43
N LEU A 27 0.08 -2.46 27.60
CA LEU A 27 0.99 -1.58 26.87
C LEU A 27 1.47 -0.38 27.72
N GLY A 28 1.18 -0.36 29.02
CA GLY A 28 1.61 0.67 29.96
C GLY A 28 0.84 2.00 29.84
N GLY A 29 -0.30 1.99 29.13
CA GLY A 29 -1.19 3.12 28.96
C GLY A 29 -2.31 3.18 30.00
N GLU A 30 -3.20 4.15 29.82
CA GLU A 30 -4.40 4.37 30.62
C GLU A 30 -5.61 4.59 29.72
N ILE A 31 -6.76 4.03 30.10
CA ILE A 31 -8.05 4.30 29.45
C ILE A 31 -9.03 4.90 30.47
N SER A 32 -9.74 5.96 30.08
CA SER A 32 -10.75 6.63 30.91
C SER A 32 -12.02 6.95 30.12
N VAL A 33 -13.13 7.21 30.82
CA VAL A 33 -14.40 7.60 30.21
C VAL A 33 -14.99 8.80 30.94
N SER A 34 -15.51 9.75 30.16
CA SER A 34 -16.31 10.89 30.64
C SER A 34 -17.67 10.85 29.96
N SER A 35 -18.75 10.79 30.74
CA SER A 35 -20.10 10.66 30.21
C SER A 35 -21.07 11.58 30.94
N LYS A 36 -21.98 12.20 30.18
CA LYS A 36 -23.10 12.98 30.72
C LYS A 36 -24.39 12.48 30.07
N VAL A 37 -25.41 12.24 30.90
CA VAL A 37 -26.74 11.80 30.43
C VAL A 37 -27.26 12.79 29.38
N ASN A 38 -27.74 12.27 28.26
CA ASN A 38 -28.22 13.03 27.09
C ASN A 38 -27.16 13.90 26.37
N GLN A 39 -25.86 13.71 26.63
CA GLN A 39 -24.77 14.44 25.96
C GLN A 39 -23.69 13.51 25.37
N GLY A 40 -23.84 12.18 25.53
CA GLY A 40 -22.92 11.18 25.01
C GLY A 40 -21.77 10.82 25.96
N SER A 41 -20.85 10.00 25.46
CA SER A 41 -19.69 9.52 26.20
C SER A 41 -18.40 9.73 25.39
N THR A 42 -17.36 10.19 26.05
CA THR A 42 -16.00 10.33 25.50
C THR A 42 -15.11 9.30 26.19
N PHE A 43 -14.51 8.41 25.41
CA PHE A 43 -13.50 7.47 25.88
C PHE A 43 -12.13 7.99 25.45
N THR A 44 -11.20 8.04 26.39
CA THR A 44 -9.83 8.55 26.17
C THR A 44 -8.86 7.41 26.44
N CYS A 45 -8.04 7.07 25.45
CA CYS A 45 -6.95 6.12 25.58
C CYS A 45 -5.63 6.89 25.49
N ILE A 46 -4.77 6.75 26.49
CA ILE A 46 -3.45 7.36 26.61
C ILE A 46 -2.43 6.23 26.56
N MET A 47 -1.44 6.35 25.68
CA MET A 47 -0.42 5.32 25.49
C MET A 47 0.96 5.94 25.74
N PRO A 48 1.88 5.27 26.47
CA PRO A 48 3.24 5.72 26.60
C PRO A 48 3.90 5.59 25.24
N TRP A 49 4.14 6.72 24.60
CA TRP A 49 4.99 6.75 23.42
C TRP A 49 6.43 6.58 23.89
N VAL A 50 6.94 5.34 23.83
CA VAL A 50 8.39 5.14 23.82
C VAL A 50 8.84 5.62 22.45
N CYS A 51 9.33 6.86 22.40
CA CYS A 51 10.12 7.28 21.26
C CYS A 51 11.29 6.30 21.23
N PRO A 52 11.43 5.42 20.22
CA PRO A 52 12.63 4.63 20.12
C PRO A 52 13.76 5.66 20.16
N GLU A 53 14.62 5.57 21.17
CA GLU A 53 15.87 6.33 21.14
C GLU A 53 16.44 6.02 19.77
N SER A 54 16.47 7.05 18.92
CA SER A 54 17.20 6.94 17.70
C SER A 54 18.63 6.71 18.18
N ASN A 55 19.04 5.45 18.17
CA ASN A 55 20.42 5.12 17.94
C ASN A 55 20.73 5.74 16.58
N HIS A 56 21.01 7.05 16.58
CA HIS A 56 21.62 7.80 15.50
C HIS A 56 23.07 7.33 15.29
N GLN A 57 23.44 6.15 15.78
CA GLN A 57 24.57 5.36 15.30
C GLN A 57 24.16 4.31 14.24
N GLN A 58 22.86 4.16 13.97
CA GLN A 58 22.34 3.52 12.75
C GLN A 58 21.95 4.56 11.68
N SER A 59 22.31 5.83 11.89
CA SER A 59 22.21 6.90 10.87
C SER A 59 23.21 6.75 9.71
N ASN A 60 24.13 5.79 9.79
CA ASN A 60 25.01 5.42 8.68
C ASN A 60 24.56 4.15 7.93
N TYR A 61 23.49 3.49 8.40
CA TYR A 61 22.83 2.37 7.69
C TYR A 61 21.53 2.77 6.98
N ILE A 62 21.16 4.06 7.00
CA ILE A 62 20.37 4.68 5.91
C ILE A 62 21.32 4.83 4.70
N SER A 63 21.85 3.66 4.33
CA SER A 63 23.16 3.28 3.80
C SER A 63 23.30 3.66 2.34
N LYS A 64 24.49 3.43 1.77
CA LYS A 64 24.78 3.49 0.32
C LYS A 64 23.63 2.99 -0.59
N GLU A 65 22.79 2.05 -0.16
CA GLU A 65 21.62 1.57 -0.92
C GLU A 65 20.59 2.66 -1.24
N SER A 66 20.25 3.55 -0.30
CA SER A 66 19.31 4.65 -0.56
C SER A 66 19.88 5.68 -1.55
N GLN A 67 21.20 5.92 -1.50
CA GLN A 67 21.89 6.76 -2.48
C GLN A 67 21.98 6.07 -3.85
N ASN A 68 22.23 4.75 -3.88
CA ASN A 68 22.29 3.96 -5.10
C ASN A 68 20.93 3.93 -5.81
N ILE A 69 19.83 3.70 -5.07
CA ILE A 69 18.47 3.69 -5.65
C ILE A 69 18.08 5.06 -6.20
N SER A 70 18.43 6.13 -5.48
CA SER A 70 18.18 7.48 -5.98
C SER A 70 18.89 7.72 -7.31
N GLU A 71 20.15 7.31 -7.46
CA GLU A 71 20.89 7.46 -8.72
C GLU A 71 20.32 6.54 -9.84
N LEU A 72 19.87 5.32 -9.50
CA LEU A 72 19.24 4.39 -10.42
C LEU A 72 17.93 4.92 -11.00
N LEU A 73 17.10 5.54 -10.16
CA LEU A 73 15.76 6.02 -10.53
C LEU A 73 15.77 7.44 -11.12
N LYS A 74 16.84 8.22 -10.90
CA LYS A 74 16.99 9.62 -11.33
C LYS A 74 16.72 9.88 -12.81
N HIS A 75 16.88 8.86 -13.66
CA HIS A 75 16.62 8.94 -15.09
C HIS A 75 15.40 8.14 -15.56
N LYS A 76 14.75 7.42 -14.63
CA LYS A 76 13.63 6.52 -14.92
C LYS A 76 12.30 7.23 -14.88
N THR A 77 11.46 6.93 -15.87
CA THR A 77 10.03 7.28 -15.84
C THR A 77 9.24 6.10 -15.31
N ILE A 78 8.47 6.35 -14.24
CA ILE A 78 7.66 5.33 -13.55
C ILE A 78 6.17 5.64 -13.76
N LEU A 79 5.38 4.64 -14.13
CA LEU A 79 3.92 4.69 -14.10
C LEU A 79 3.42 3.93 -12.87
N VAL A 80 2.57 4.55 -12.07
CA VAL A 80 1.90 3.92 -10.93
C VAL A 80 0.42 3.80 -11.26
N ALA A 81 -0.09 2.57 -11.32
CA ALA A 81 -1.50 2.27 -11.46
C ALA A 81 -2.05 1.76 -10.13
N GLU A 82 -2.84 2.59 -9.46
CA GLU A 82 -3.35 2.39 -8.10
C GLU A 82 -4.66 3.16 -7.94
N ASP A 83 -5.73 2.51 -7.49
CA ASP A 83 -7.03 3.15 -7.28
C ASP A 83 -7.22 3.68 -5.86
N ASP A 84 -6.47 3.17 -4.88
CA ASP A 84 -6.50 3.69 -3.51
C ASP A 84 -5.68 4.98 -3.39
N THR A 85 -6.37 6.04 -2.96
CA THR A 85 -5.77 7.37 -2.80
C THR A 85 -4.68 7.40 -1.71
N HIS A 86 -4.81 6.59 -0.65
CA HIS A 86 -3.81 6.53 0.40
C HIS A 86 -2.51 5.87 -0.08
N SER A 87 -2.63 4.74 -0.78
CA SER A 87 -1.52 4.04 -1.43
C SER A 87 -0.85 4.92 -2.49
N THR A 88 -1.63 5.64 -3.29
CA THR A 88 -1.12 6.63 -4.25
C THR A 88 -0.33 7.73 -3.56
N SER A 89 -0.84 8.30 -2.46
CA SER A 89 -0.14 9.33 -1.68
C SER A 89 1.18 8.84 -1.10
N LEU A 90 1.23 7.61 -0.59
CA LEU A 90 2.45 6.99 -0.08
C LEU A 90 3.50 6.80 -1.19
N LEU A 91 3.09 6.21 -2.32
CA LEU A 91 3.98 5.98 -3.46
C LEU A 91 4.50 7.30 -4.04
N LYS A 92 3.65 8.33 -4.04
CA LYS A 92 4.03 9.70 -4.43
C LYS A 92 5.14 10.26 -3.55
N GLU A 93 4.97 10.19 -2.23
CA GLU A 93 5.97 10.65 -1.26
C GLU A 93 7.31 9.93 -1.43
N ILE A 94 7.28 8.62 -1.73
CA ILE A 94 8.48 7.81 -1.86
C ILE A 94 9.19 8.01 -3.21
N LEU A 95 8.45 8.08 -4.32
CA LEU A 95 9.01 7.99 -5.68
C LEU A 95 9.33 9.36 -6.31
N GLU A 96 8.52 10.39 -6.08
CA GLU A 96 8.77 11.71 -6.70
C GLU A 96 10.12 12.33 -6.33
N PRO A 97 10.67 12.15 -5.10
CA PRO A 97 11.99 12.69 -4.77
C PRO A 97 13.15 12.00 -5.48
N VAL A 98 12.97 10.77 -5.99
CA VAL A 98 14.07 9.92 -6.50
C VAL A 98 13.96 9.60 -7.98
N ALA A 99 12.75 9.63 -8.57
CA ALA A 99 12.53 9.31 -9.97
C ALA A 99 12.59 10.55 -10.89
N LYS A 100 12.93 10.37 -12.17
CA LYS A 100 12.87 11.46 -13.16
C LYS A 100 11.47 12.02 -13.33
N LYS A 101 10.49 11.12 -13.41
CA LYS A 101 9.08 11.42 -13.64
C LYS A 101 8.25 10.27 -13.11
N VAL A 102 7.23 10.59 -12.32
CA VAL A 102 6.19 9.65 -11.91
C VAL A 102 4.88 10.07 -12.57
N ILE A 103 4.19 9.09 -13.16
CA ILE A 103 2.88 9.27 -13.79
C ILE A 103 1.91 8.35 -13.05
N TYR A 104 0.68 8.80 -12.84
CA TYR A 104 -0.32 8.05 -12.09
C TYR A 104 -1.51 7.71 -12.98
N ALA A 105 -2.14 6.57 -12.68
CA ALA A 105 -3.38 6.10 -13.28
C ALA A 105 -4.25 5.47 -12.17
N ALA A 106 -5.56 5.72 -12.21
CA ALA A 106 -6.49 5.25 -11.18
C ALA A 106 -7.14 3.90 -11.48
N ASN A 107 -6.78 3.26 -12.60
CA ASN A 107 -7.23 1.92 -13.00
C ASN A 107 -6.39 1.38 -14.16
N GLY A 108 -6.59 0.10 -14.52
CA GLY A 108 -5.86 -0.56 -15.60
C GLY A 108 -6.10 0.05 -17.00
N GLU A 109 -7.30 0.55 -17.29
CA GLU A 109 -7.62 1.12 -18.60
C GLU A 109 -6.88 2.46 -18.79
N GLU A 110 -6.87 3.28 -17.75
CA GLU A 110 -6.08 4.50 -17.70
C GLU A 110 -4.58 4.20 -17.78
N ALA A 111 -4.09 3.18 -17.08
CA ALA A 111 -2.69 2.78 -17.11
C ALA A 111 -2.24 2.42 -18.54
N VAL A 112 -3.05 1.64 -19.28
CA VAL A 112 -2.79 1.31 -20.68
C VAL A 112 -2.78 2.56 -21.57
N LYS A 113 -3.77 3.46 -21.40
CA LYS A 113 -3.85 4.72 -22.18
C LYS A 113 -2.67 5.65 -21.90
N VAL A 114 -2.28 5.78 -20.63
CA VAL A 114 -1.15 6.61 -20.19
C VAL A 114 0.15 6.04 -20.72
N TYR A 115 0.35 4.73 -20.66
CA TYR A 115 1.53 4.06 -21.21
C TYR A 115 1.64 4.27 -22.72
N GLN A 116 0.54 4.15 -23.47
CA GLN A 116 0.52 4.40 -24.92
C GLN A 116 0.94 5.84 -25.29
N LYS A 117 0.61 6.83 -24.44
CA LYS A 117 1.04 8.22 -24.61
C LYS A 117 2.47 8.49 -24.14
N ASN A 118 3.01 7.62 -23.29
CA ASN A 118 4.35 7.73 -22.70
C ASN A 118 5.12 6.40 -22.87
N PRO A 119 5.40 5.96 -24.11
CA PRO A 119 6.01 4.65 -24.37
C PRO A 119 7.46 4.55 -23.86
N SER A 120 8.08 5.67 -23.49
CA SER A 120 9.38 5.74 -22.81
C SER A 120 9.30 5.43 -21.30
N THR A 121 8.15 5.01 -20.80
CA THR A 121 8.02 4.53 -19.41
C THR A 121 8.81 3.25 -19.25
N GLU A 122 9.70 3.22 -18.27
CA GLU A 122 10.65 2.11 -18.07
C GLU A 122 10.17 1.14 -16.99
N ILE A 123 9.37 1.64 -16.04
CA ILE A 123 8.87 0.88 -14.89
C ILE A 123 7.38 1.17 -14.69
N ILE A 124 6.60 0.12 -14.43
CA ILE A 124 5.19 0.21 -14.09
C ILE A 124 4.95 -0.50 -12.76
N LEU A 125 4.44 0.21 -11.77
CA LEU A 125 3.88 -0.38 -10.55
C LEU A 125 2.38 -0.58 -10.77
N MET A 126 1.94 -1.82 -10.86
CA MET A 126 0.58 -2.17 -11.29
C MET A 126 -0.18 -2.85 -10.16
N ASP A 127 -1.17 -2.18 -9.55
CA ASP A 127 -2.09 -2.88 -8.66
C ASP A 127 -2.88 -3.93 -9.44
N ILE A 128 -2.91 -5.15 -8.91
CA ILE A 128 -3.70 -6.24 -9.47
C ILE A 128 -5.20 -5.96 -9.34
N ARG A 129 -5.66 -5.37 -8.24
CA ARG A 129 -7.10 -5.24 -7.96
C ARG A 129 -7.55 -3.78 -8.07
N MET A 130 -7.88 -3.38 -9.29
CA MET A 130 -8.44 -2.05 -9.59
C MET A 130 -9.84 -2.16 -10.21
N PRO A 131 -10.71 -1.12 -10.10
CA PRO A 131 -11.98 -1.05 -10.81
C PRO A 131 -11.77 -0.88 -12.32
N VAL A 132 -12.84 -1.05 -13.10
CA VAL A 132 -12.89 -0.90 -14.57
C VAL A 132 -12.07 -1.94 -15.33
N MET A 133 -10.75 -1.98 -15.12
CA MET A 133 -9.82 -2.97 -15.65
C MET A 133 -8.80 -3.30 -14.57
N ASP A 134 -8.67 -4.58 -14.26
CA ASP A 134 -7.69 -5.11 -13.32
C ASP A 134 -6.25 -5.04 -13.87
N GLY A 135 -5.27 -5.14 -12.98
CA GLY A 135 -3.86 -5.06 -13.33
C GLY A 135 -3.37 -6.20 -14.23
N ILE A 136 -4.00 -7.38 -14.14
CA ILE A 136 -3.65 -8.54 -14.98
C ILE A 136 -3.99 -8.25 -16.45
N LYS A 137 -5.22 -7.80 -16.72
CA LYS A 137 -5.64 -7.41 -18.07
C LYS A 137 -4.82 -6.24 -18.61
N ALA A 138 -4.53 -5.25 -17.76
CA ALA A 138 -3.67 -4.13 -18.15
C ALA A 138 -2.26 -4.58 -18.52
N THR A 139 -1.68 -5.49 -17.74
CA THR A 139 -0.36 -6.08 -18.01
C THR A 139 -0.35 -6.81 -19.34
N LEU A 140 -1.32 -7.68 -19.60
CA LEU A 140 -1.44 -8.40 -20.89
C LEU A 140 -1.52 -7.42 -22.06
N ALA A 141 -2.34 -6.37 -21.96
CA ALA A 141 -2.49 -5.37 -23.01
C ALA A 141 -1.22 -4.53 -23.26
N ILE A 142 -0.42 -4.29 -22.23
CA ILE A 142 0.88 -3.60 -22.36
C ILE A 142 1.90 -4.55 -23.00
N ARG A 143 1.91 -5.83 -22.60
CA ARG A 143 2.81 -6.86 -23.13
C ARG A 143 2.60 -7.14 -24.61
N GLU A 144 1.39 -7.01 -25.13
CA GLU A 144 1.14 -7.07 -26.58
C GLU A 144 2.00 -6.08 -27.40
N LYS A 145 2.41 -4.95 -26.78
CA LYS A 145 3.18 -3.89 -27.44
C LYS A 145 4.64 -3.82 -27.01
N ASN A 146 4.93 -4.13 -25.75
CA ASN A 146 6.28 -4.03 -25.20
C ASN A 146 6.54 -5.15 -24.18
N GLN A 147 7.45 -6.06 -24.53
CA GLN A 147 7.88 -7.17 -23.69
C GLN A 147 8.97 -6.77 -22.68
N ASP A 148 9.65 -5.63 -22.90
CA ASP A 148 10.85 -5.24 -22.17
C ASP A 148 10.57 -4.26 -21.02
N VAL A 149 9.43 -3.55 -21.03
CA VAL A 149 9.08 -2.64 -19.92
C VAL A 149 8.98 -3.42 -18.60
N ILE A 150 9.58 -2.90 -17.53
CA ILE A 150 9.53 -3.56 -16.23
C ILE A 150 8.13 -3.33 -15.63
N ILE A 151 7.40 -4.40 -15.33
CA ILE A 151 6.08 -4.35 -14.67
C ILE A 151 6.19 -5.10 -13.34
N ILE A 152 5.96 -4.39 -12.25
CA ILE A 152 5.96 -4.93 -10.89
C ILE A 152 4.53 -4.88 -10.36
N ALA A 153 3.97 -6.05 -10.05
CA ALA A 153 2.61 -6.16 -9.54
C ALA A 153 2.52 -5.74 -8.06
N GLN A 154 1.49 -5.00 -7.68
CA GLN A 154 1.13 -4.78 -6.29
C GLN A 154 0.02 -5.77 -5.93
N THR A 155 0.30 -6.68 -5.00
CA THR A 155 -0.58 -7.82 -4.68
C THR A 155 -1.10 -7.72 -3.25
N ALA A 156 -2.31 -8.21 -2.97
CA ALA A 156 -2.85 -8.18 -1.60
C ALA A 156 -2.15 -9.18 -0.67
N TYR A 157 -1.71 -10.34 -1.20
CA TYR A 157 -1.01 -11.39 -0.45
C TYR A 157 -0.10 -12.21 -1.38
N ALA A 158 1.10 -12.56 -0.93
CA ALA A 158 2.02 -13.42 -1.69
C ALA A 158 1.57 -14.90 -1.74
N LEU A 159 0.70 -15.32 -0.81
CA LEU A 159 0.21 -16.71 -0.69
C LEU A 159 -1.09 -16.98 -1.45
N SER A 160 -1.78 -15.95 -1.98
CA SER A 160 -3.12 -16.09 -2.58
C SER A 160 -3.12 -16.57 -4.04
N GLY A 161 -1.95 -16.87 -4.62
CA GLY A 161 -1.79 -17.18 -6.05
C GLY A 161 -1.95 -15.97 -6.96
N ASP A 162 -2.15 -14.77 -6.41
CA ASP A 162 -2.20 -13.53 -7.19
C ASP A 162 -0.83 -13.16 -7.76
N SER A 163 0.25 -13.49 -7.04
CA SER A 163 1.64 -13.38 -7.51
C SER A 163 1.89 -14.28 -8.72
N ASP A 164 1.49 -15.55 -8.66
CA ASP A 164 1.67 -16.51 -9.76
C ASP A 164 0.92 -16.04 -11.02
N LYS A 165 -0.35 -15.62 -10.88
CA LYS A 165 -1.12 -15.06 -11.99
C LYS A 165 -0.49 -13.80 -12.57
N ALA A 166 0.07 -12.94 -11.73
CA ALA A 166 0.75 -11.72 -12.19
C ALA A 166 2.00 -12.05 -13.01
N LEU A 167 2.80 -13.01 -12.55
CA LEU A 167 3.98 -13.47 -13.29
C LEU A 167 3.59 -14.16 -14.60
N GLU A 168 2.55 -15.01 -14.60
CA GLU A 168 2.00 -15.63 -15.81
C GLU A 168 1.48 -14.61 -16.82
N ALA A 169 0.91 -13.49 -16.34
CA ALA A 169 0.48 -12.38 -17.18
C ALA A 169 1.64 -11.56 -17.77
N GLY A 170 2.88 -11.81 -17.31
CA GLY A 170 4.09 -11.16 -17.79
C GLY A 170 4.63 -10.05 -16.89
N CYS A 171 4.19 -9.95 -15.64
CA CYS A 171 4.90 -9.12 -14.66
C CYS A 171 6.32 -9.68 -14.42
N ASN A 172 7.29 -8.78 -14.24
CA ASN A 172 8.66 -9.15 -13.91
C ASN A 172 8.79 -9.59 -12.45
N ASP A 173 8.00 -8.98 -11.57
CA ASP A 173 8.05 -9.21 -10.13
C ASP A 173 6.74 -8.77 -9.46
N TYR A 174 6.66 -8.93 -8.14
CA TYR A 174 5.56 -8.44 -7.33
C TYR A 174 6.01 -7.89 -5.97
N ILE A 175 5.18 -7.02 -5.40
CA ILE A 175 5.31 -6.47 -4.05
C ILE A 175 3.98 -6.75 -3.33
N ALA A 176 4.06 -7.31 -2.12
CA ALA A 176 2.88 -7.51 -1.29
C ALA A 176 2.49 -6.22 -0.58
N LYS A 177 1.19 -5.94 -0.54
CA LYS A 177 0.59 -4.89 0.27
C LYS A 177 0.50 -5.36 1.74
N PRO A 178 0.71 -4.48 2.73
CA PRO A 178 1.02 -3.05 2.59
C PRO A 178 2.45 -2.80 2.10
N ILE A 179 2.61 -1.85 1.18
CA ILE A 179 3.92 -1.52 0.60
C ILE A 179 4.71 -0.68 1.59
N SER A 180 5.91 -1.15 1.93
CA SER A 180 6.91 -0.37 2.67
C SER A 180 7.95 0.21 1.72
N LYS A 181 8.59 1.32 2.11
CA LYS A 181 9.66 1.94 1.33
C LYS A 181 10.81 0.96 1.07
N GLU A 182 11.16 0.18 2.08
CA GLU A 182 12.20 -0.84 2.03
C GLU A 182 11.86 -1.91 0.98
N SER A 183 10.67 -2.52 1.07
CA SER A 183 10.23 -3.54 0.11
C SER A 183 10.13 -3.04 -1.33
N LEU A 184 9.73 -1.77 -1.50
CA LEU A 184 9.64 -1.14 -2.81
C LEU A 184 11.02 -0.95 -3.43
N PHE A 185 11.97 -0.40 -2.66
CA PHE A 185 13.33 -0.16 -3.15
C PHE A 185 14.08 -1.46 -3.41
N GLU A 186 13.97 -2.47 -2.55
CA GLU A 186 14.56 -3.79 -2.80
C GLU A 186 14.05 -4.41 -4.10
N THR A 187 12.74 -4.33 -4.35
CA THR A 187 12.13 -4.90 -5.56
C THR A 187 12.52 -4.12 -6.81
N LEU A 188 12.54 -2.79 -6.74
CA LEU A 188 13.03 -1.95 -7.84
C LEU A 188 14.51 -2.24 -8.15
N GLN A 189 15.34 -2.35 -7.12
CA GLN A 189 16.76 -2.66 -7.29
C GLN A 189 16.95 -4.00 -8.01
N ARG A 190 16.23 -5.04 -7.57
CA ARG A 190 16.32 -6.39 -8.14
C ARG A 190 15.96 -6.46 -9.63
N ASN A 191 15.09 -5.57 -10.11
CA ASN A 191 14.57 -5.61 -11.48
C ASN A 191 15.24 -4.63 -12.44
N ILE A 192 15.98 -3.63 -11.94
CA ILE A 192 16.70 -2.66 -12.76
C ILE A 192 18.13 -3.15 -13.10
N PHE A 193 18.68 -4.07 -12.31
CA PHE A 193 20.02 -4.66 -12.49
C PHE A 193 20.00 -5.98 -13.28
#